data_AF-A0A0A0MA63-F1
#
_entry.id   AF-A0A0A0MA63-F1
#
_cell.length_a   1.000
_cell.length_b   1.000
_cell.length_c   1.000
_cell.angle_alpha   90.00
_cell.angle_beta   90.00
_cell.angle_gamma   90.00
#
_symmetry.space_group_name_H-M   'P 1'
#
loop_
_entity.id
_entity.type
_entity.pdbx_description
1 polymer ?
#
loop_
_entity_poly.entity_id
_entity_poly.type
_entity_poly.pdbx_seq_one_letter_code
_entity_poly.pdbx_strand_id
1 'polypeptide(L)'
;MVAWFPGSRADAPRPFQPGALPDHESAFAMTVHKAQGSEFDEVWLQLPAVDNRVLSRELLYTAATRARRRLHVAGSAQVLSTALQRHVVRVTGLAARLND
;
A
#
# COMPACT_ATOMS: atom_id res chain seq x y z
N MET A 1 -2.38 12.19 -27.07
CA MET A 1 -2.32 11.23 -25.94
C MET A 1 -3.62 11.33 -25.17
N VAL A 2 -4.21 10.22 -24.73
CA VAL A 2 -5.51 10.18 -24.03
C VAL A 2 -5.36 9.36 -22.76
N ALA A 3 -5.96 9.81 -21.66
CA ALA A 3 -6.08 9.04 -20.43
C ALA A 3 -7.45 8.34 -20.38
N TRP A 4 -7.47 7.06 -20.04
CA TRP A 4 -8.70 6.26 -20.00
C TRP A 4 -9.02 5.88 -18.55
N PHE A 5 -10.27 6.09 -18.15
CA PHE A 5 -10.78 5.70 -16.84
C PHE A 5 -11.90 4.68 -16.99
N PRO A 6 -12.12 3.80 -15.99
CA PRO A 6 -13.27 2.91 -15.98
C PRO A 6 -14.59 3.69 -16.18
N GLY A 7 -15.45 3.15 -17.05
CA GLY A 7 -16.84 3.60 -17.21
C GLY A 7 -17.80 2.74 -16.39
N SER A 8 -19.10 2.93 -16.62
CA SER A 8 -20.15 2.12 -15.97
C SER A 8 -20.16 0.66 -16.44
N ARG A 9 -19.56 0.37 -17.60
CA ARG A 9 -19.37 -0.99 -18.14
C ARG A 9 -17.91 -1.19 -18.52
N ALA A 10 -17.43 -2.43 -18.42
CA ALA A 10 -16.03 -2.78 -18.67
C ALA A 10 -15.58 -2.51 -20.11
N ASP A 11 -16.49 -2.63 -21.07
CA ASP A 11 -16.28 -2.40 -22.50
C ASP A 11 -16.47 -0.93 -22.92
N ALA A 12 -16.79 -0.04 -21.98
CA ALA A 12 -17.07 1.37 -22.25
C ALA A 12 -16.20 2.30 -21.38
N PRO A 13 -14.87 2.34 -21.55
CA PRO A 13 -14.00 3.24 -20.82
C PRO A 13 -14.24 4.70 -21.23
N ARG A 14 -13.95 5.63 -20.32
CA ARG A 14 -14.15 7.07 -20.51
C ARG A 14 -12.83 7.74 -20.88
N PRO A 15 -12.74 8.43 -22.03
CA PRO A 15 -11.54 9.15 -22.43
C PRO A 15 -11.49 10.56 -21.81
N PHE A 16 -10.30 10.99 -21.40
CA PHE A 16 -10.01 12.36 -20.95
C PHE A 16 -8.74 12.88 -21.62
N GLN A 17 -8.74 14.19 -21.92
CA GLN A 17 -7.52 14.88 -22.33
C GLN A 17 -6.57 14.97 -21.13
N PRO A 18 -5.28 14.61 -21.25
CA PRO A 18 -4.34 14.62 -20.13
C PRO A 18 -4.26 15.98 -19.41
N GLY A 19 -4.34 17.09 -20.16
CA GLY A 19 -4.31 18.45 -19.59
C GLY A 19 -5.57 18.85 -18.81
N ALA A 20 -6.64 18.05 -18.86
CA ALA A 20 -7.86 18.26 -18.07
C ALA A 20 -7.85 17.46 -16.76
N LEU A 21 -6.84 16.61 -16.53
CA LEU A 21 -6.72 15.86 -15.29
C LEU A 21 -6.27 16.79 -14.15
N PRO A 22 -6.78 16.60 -12.92
CA PRO A 22 -6.20 17.26 -11.74
C PRO A 22 -4.77 16.75 -11.52
N ASP A 23 -4.09 17.29 -10.50
CA ASP A 23 -2.76 16.85 -10.09
C ASP A 23 -2.68 15.33 -10.00
N HIS A 24 -1.68 14.77 -10.67
CA HIS A 24 -1.49 13.33 -10.81
C HIS A 24 0.00 12.98 -10.79
N GLU A 25 0.28 11.75 -10.39
CA GLU A 25 1.62 11.18 -10.30
C GLU A 25 1.68 9.83 -11.02
N SER A 26 2.88 9.33 -11.29
CA SER A 26 3.06 7.96 -11.79
C SER A 26 2.66 6.95 -10.71
N ALA A 27 1.95 5.90 -11.11
CA ALA A 27 1.51 4.82 -10.24
C ALA A 27 2.22 3.49 -10.52
N PHE A 28 3.40 3.51 -11.17
CA PHE A 28 4.17 2.28 -11.45
C PHE A 28 4.59 1.56 -10.16
N ALA A 29 4.93 2.32 -9.14
CA ALA A 29 5.10 1.86 -7.77
C ALA A 29 4.34 2.81 -6.85
N MET A 30 3.70 2.26 -5.82
CA MET A 30 2.96 3.03 -4.84
C MET A 30 3.35 2.61 -3.43
N THR A 31 3.15 3.51 -2.48
CA THR A 31 3.36 3.19 -1.07
C THR A 31 2.25 2.26 -0.59
N VAL A 32 2.55 1.43 0.42
CA VAL A 32 1.55 0.56 1.07
C VAL A 32 0.35 1.37 1.58
N HIS A 33 0.59 2.61 2.04
CA HIS A 33 -0.47 3.53 2.47
C HIS A 33 -1.41 3.92 1.33
N LYS A 34 -0.89 4.24 0.14
CA LYS A 34 -1.71 4.58 -1.03
C LYS A 34 -2.49 3.38 -1.58
N ALA A 35 -2.02 2.16 -1.34
CA ALA A 35 -2.69 0.92 -1.75
C ALA A 35 -3.81 0.46 -0.78
N GLN A 36 -4.07 1.19 0.31
CA GLN A 36 -5.08 0.79 1.30
C GLN A 36 -6.48 0.74 0.68
N GLY A 37 -7.20 -0.36 0.91
CA GLY A 37 -8.52 -0.59 0.32
C GLY A 37 -8.51 -1.15 -1.10
N SER A 38 -7.35 -1.20 -1.78
CA SER A 38 -7.19 -1.87 -3.08
C SER A 38 -6.65 -3.29 -2.93
N GLU A 39 -6.90 -4.15 -3.92
CA GLU A 39 -6.34 -5.50 -3.98
C GLU A 39 -5.90 -5.82 -5.40
N PHE A 40 -4.86 -6.65 -5.52
CA PHE A 40 -4.26 -7.05 -6.78
C PHE A 40 -4.03 -8.56 -6.79
N ASP A 41 -4.08 -9.20 -7.95
CA ASP A 41 -3.83 -10.64 -8.05
C ASP A 41 -2.41 -11.01 -7.59
N GLU A 42 -1.44 -10.17 -7.94
CA GLU A 42 -0.04 -10.32 -7.58
C GLU A 42 0.52 -8.98 -7.07
N VAL A 43 1.31 -9.03 -5.99
CA VAL A 43 1.99 -7.88 -5.40
C VAL A 43 3.48 -8.15 -5.31
N TRP A 44 4.29 -7.18 -5.75
CA TRP A 44 5.73 -7.13 -5.51
C TRP A 44 6.02 -6.07 -4.44
N LEU A 45 6.38 -6.53 -3.24
CA LEU A 45 6.72 -5.69 -2.10
C LEU A 45 8.23 -5.45 -2.05
N GLN A 46 8.65 -4.24 -2.41
CA GLN A 46 10.03 -3.80 -2.25
C GLN A 46 10.27 -3.27 -0.82
N LEU A 47 11.16 -3.90 -0.08
CA LEU A 47 11.63 -3.41 1.22
C LEU A 47 12.81 -2.43 1.02
N PRO A 48 12.98 -1.46 1.92
CA PRO A 48 14.16 -0.60 1.88
C PRO A 48 15.44 -1.42 2.14
N ALA A 49 16.57 -0.96 1.61
CA ALA A 49 17.87 -1.60 1.84
C ALA A 49 18.28 -1.56 3.32
N VAL A 50 17.89 -0.49 4.02
CA VAL A 50 18.14 -0.27 5.45
C VAL A 50 16.81 -0.16 6.17
N ASP A 51 16.70 -0.83 7.31
CA ASP A 51 15.53 -0.76 8.18
C ASP A 51 15.28 0.67 8.68
N ASN A 52 14.00 1.01 8.87
CA ASN A 52 13.59 2.30 9.42
C ASN A 52 12.33 2.15 10.29
N ARG A 53 12.02 3.18 11.09
CA ARG A 53 10.92 3.13 12.06
C ARG A 53 9.53 3.01 11.43
N VAL A 54 9.36 3.37 10.16
CA VAL A 54 8.07 3.27 9.46
C VAL A 54 7.77 1.81 9.12
N LEU A 55 8.80 1.00 8.86
CA LEU A 55 8.63 -0.41 8.54
C LEU A 55 8.27 -1.21 9.81
N SER A 56 7.03 -1.67 9.91
CA SER A 56 6.52 -2.46 11.04
C SER A 56 5.79 -3.72 10.60
N ARG A 57 5.44 -4.60 11.54
CA ARG A 57 4.61 -5.78 11.30
C ARG A 57 3.26 -5.42 10.69
N GLU A 58 2.62 -4.35 11.17
CA GLU A 58 1.31 -3.90 10.69
C GLU A 58 1.39 -3.36 9.26
N LEU A 59 2.49 -2.68 8.91
CA LEU A 59 2.71 -2.22 7.53
C LEU A 59 2.95 -3.41 6.59
N LEU A 60 3.78 -4.37 7.01
CA LEU A 60 4.00 -5.61 6.25
C LEU A 60 2.72 -6.44 6.09
N TYR A 61 1.92 -6.54 7.15
CA TYR A 61 0.60 -7.20 7.10
C TYR A 61 -0.33 -6.49 6.11
N THR A 62 -0.39 -5.17 6.17
CA THR A 62 -1.20 -4.38 5.22
C THR A 62 -0.77 -4.64 3.79
N ALA A 63 0.55 -4.61 3.51
CA ALA A 63 1.10 -4.92 2.20
C ALA A 63 0.75 -6.34 1.74
N ALA A 64 0.90 -7.33 2.62
CA ALA A 64 0.60 -8.73 2.32
C ALA A 64 -0.88 -8.94 1.97
N THR A 65 -1.80 -8.30 2.70
CA THR A 65 -3.24 -8.39 2.41
C THR A 65 -3.66 -7.65 1.15
N ARG A 66 -2.78 -6.91 0.48
CA ARG A 66 -3.09 -6.35 -0.86
C ARG A 66 -3.00 -7.42 -1.96
N ALA A 67 -2.34 -8.55 -1.70
CA ALA A 67 -2.22 -9.67 -2.65
C ALA A 67 -3.38 -10.65 -2.50
N ARG A 68 -4.10 -10.91 -3.59
CA ARG A 68 -5.17 -11.93 -3.63
C ARG A 68 -4.63 -13.34 -3.84
N ARG A 69 -3.57 -13.49 -4.64
CA ARG A 69 -3.05 -14.81 -5.05
C ARG A 69 -1.57 -14.98 -4.76
N ARG A 70 -0.75 -13.95 -5.01
CA ARG A 70 0.72 -14.05 -4.90
C ARG A 70 1.35 -12.80 -4.32
N LEU A 71 2.30 -13.00 -3.42
CA LEU A 71 3.14 -11.94 -2.85
C LEU A 71 4.61 -12.30 -3.09
N HIS A 72 5.32 -11.41 -3.76
CA HIS A 72 6.77 -11.43 -3.91
C HIS A 72 7.35 -10.38 -2.97
N VAL A 73 8.32 -10.77 -2.14
CA VAL A 73 9.01 -9.83 -1.23
C VAL A 73 10.45 -9.68 -1.68
N ALA A 74 10.82 -8.47 -2.08
CA ALA A 74 12.16 -8.11 -2.53
C ALA A 74 12.86 -7.29 -1.45
N GLY A 75 13.90 -7.85 -0.84
CA GLY A 75 14.65 -7.21 0.24
C GLY A 75 15.49 -8.20 1.03
N SER A 76 16.20 -7.73 2.05
CA SER A 76 16.99 -8.63 2.91
C SER A 76 16.10 -9.34 3.93
N ALA A 77 16.41 -10.62 4.19
CA ALA A 77 15.77 -11.39 5.25
C ALA A 77 15.93 -10.72 6.63
N GLN A 78 17.06 -10.02 6.85
CA GLN A 78 17.32 -9.27 8.07
C GLN A 78 16.35 -8.10 8.25
N VAL A 79 16.15 -7.27 7.23
CA VAL A 79 15.21 -6.13 7.28
C VAL A 79 13.79 -6.65 7.51
N LEU A 80 13.39 -7.72 6.80
CA LEU A 80 12.09 -8.35 7.00
C LEU A 80 11.92 -8.86 8.45
N SER A 81 12.91 -9.58 8.97
CA SER A 81 12.88 -10.11 10.35
C SER A 81 12.76 -8.99 11.39
N THR A 82 13.58 -7.95 11.28
CA THR A 82 13.55 -6.81 12.19
C THR A 82 12.22 -6.07 12.14
N ALA A 83 11.67 -5.85 10.94
CA ALA A 83 10.36 -5.25 10.75
C ALA A 83 9.23 -6.07 11.36
N LEU A 84 9.27 -7.40 11.21
CA LEU A 84 8.29 -8.31 11.81
C LEU A 84 8.34 -8.26 13.34
N GLN A 85 9.48 -7.96 13.97
CA GLN A 85 9.57 -7.81 15.42
C GLN A 85 9.01 -6.47 15.93
N ARG A 86 8.87 -5.46 15.06
CA ARG A 86 8.40 -4.12 15.43
C ARG A 86 6.87 -4.01 15.39
N HIS A 87 6.28 -3.56 16.50
CA HIS A 87 4.88 -3.19 16.61
C HIS A 87 4.68 -1.68 16.57
N VAL A 88 3.59 -1.23 15.94
CA VAL A 88 3.16 0.16 16.03
C VAL A 88 2.60 0.43 17.43
N VAL A 89 3.25 1.34 18.15
CA VAL A 89 2.75 1.84 19.44
C VAL A 89 1.79 3.00 19.16
N ARG A 90 0.53 2.85 19.61
CA ARG A 90 -0.49 3.90 19.53
C ARG A 90 -0.69 4.51 20.90
N VAL A 91 -0.19 5.72 21.09
CA VAL A 91 -0.44 6.50 22.31
C VAL A 91 -1.76 7.24 22.14
N THR A 92 -2.81 6.76 22.82
CA THR A 92 -4.15 7.38 22.79
C THR A 92 -4.78 7.33 24.19
N GLY A 93 -5.73 8.22 24.49
CA GLY A 93 -6.47 8.20 25.75
C GLY A 93 -7.64 7.21 25.80
N LEU A 94 -7.93 6.49 24.70
CA LEU A 94 -9.10 5.61 24.61
C LEU A 94 -9.00 4.44 25.59
N ALA A 95 -7.82 3.83 25.72
CA ALA A 95 -7.61 2.71 26.63
C ALA A 95 -7.82 3.11 28.10
N ALA A 96 -7.41 4.33 28.48
CA ALA A 96 -7.68 4.84 29.83
C ALA A 96 -9.19 5.00 30.06
N ARG A 97 -9.89 5.66 29.13
CA ARG A 97 -11.34 5.92 29.21
C ARG A 97 -12.23 4.68 29.19
N LEU A 98 -11.78 3.57 28.60
CA LEU A 98 -12.53 2.31 28.60
C LEU A 98 -12.41 1.53 29.91
N ASN A 99 -11.46 1.90 30.77
CA ASN A 99 -11.21 1.28 32.06
C ASN A 99 -11.71 2.14 33.25
N ASP A 100 -12.29 3.31 32.97
CA ASP A 100 -13.04 4.15 33.92
C ASP A 100 -14.52 3.70 33.94
#